data_AF-A0A080WWC7-F1
#
_entry.id   AF-A0A080WWC7-F1
#
_cell.length_a   1.000
_cell.length_b   1.000
_cell.length_c   1.000
_cell.angle_alpha   90.00
_cell.angle_beta   90.00
_cell.angle_gamma   90.00
#
_symmetry.space_group_name_H-M   'P 1'
#
loop_
_entity.id
_entity.type
_entity.pdbx_description
1 polymer ?
#
loop_
_entity_poly.entity_id
_entity_poly.type
_entity_poly.pdbx_seq_one_letter_code
_entity_poly.pdbx_strand_id
1 'polypeptide(L)'
;MSKFELRRLCRVIGATPLARLGAPMPDEMGNVDVVETMEIGGDRVTIFRQEDAGSVSRTSTIILRGATQNYLEDVERAIDDGVNAVKAVAKDPRLVPGAGATEMQLIERLTQFADRTPGLAQHAIRKYAEAFEVIPRTLAESAGLNATEVLSRLYTAHQETAKESEEEEEENDEEEDESSEEEDPSWTTGVDVLASSPSGTIDAVEEEILDLLVSKSWAIRLGSESARTILSVDQIIVARQAGGPKPPGQNPNWDED
;
A
#
# COMPACT_ATOMS: atom_id res chain seq x y z
N MET A 1 5.77 -26.61 19.01
CA MET A 1 4.87 -25.86 18.13
C MET A 1 4.18 -24.76 18.90
N SER A 2 4.13 -23.57 18.32
CA SER A 2 3.37 -22.46 18.86
C SER A 2 1.85 -22.68 18.70
N LYS A 3 1.04 -21.96 19.48
CA LYS A 3 -0.43 -21.97 19.34
C LYS A 3 -0.88 -21.53 17.94
N PHE A 4 -0.11 -20.67 17.29
CA PHE A 4 -0.39 -20.16 15.94
C PHE A 4 -0.06 -21.19 14.87
N GLU A 5 1.07 -21.89 14.97
CA GLU A 5 1.42 -23.02 14.08
C GLU A 5 0.39 -24.14 14.15
N LEU A 6 -0.02 -24.54 15.36
CA LEU A 6 -1.01 -25.61 15.51
C LEU A 6 -2.32 -25.27 14.79
N ARG A 7 -2.79 -24.02 14.91
CA ARG A 7 -4.00 -23.55 14.21
C ARG A 7 -3.82 -23.53 12.69
N ARG A 8 -2.65 -23.11 12.19
CA ARG A 8 -2.35 -23.10 10.74
C ARG A 8 -2.29 -24.52 10.20
N LEU A 9 -1.58 -25.42 10.87
CA LEU A 9 -1.50 -26.83 10.49
C LEU A 9 -2.88 -27.47 10.44
N CYS A 10 -3.71 -27.27 11.47
CA CYS A 10 -5.09 -27.76 11.51
C CYS A 10 -5.93 -27.26 10.32
N ARG A 11 -5.71 -26.02 9.85
CA ARG A 11 -6.39 -25.46 8.66
C ARG A 11 -5.93 -26.09 7.34
N VAL A 12 -4.68 -26.54 7.26
CA VAL A 12 -4.15 -27.26 6.10
C VAL A 12 -4.73 -28.67 6.05
N ILE A 13 -4.60 -29.43 7.14
CA ILE A 13 -4.99 -30.86 7.18
C ILE A 13 -6.49 -31.08 7.42
N GLY A 14 -7.22 -30.05 7.87
CA GLY A 14 -8.63 -30.15 8.24
C GLY A 14 -8.91 -30.80 9.60
N ALA A 15 -7.91 -30.91 10.48
CA ALA A 15 -8.06 -31.52 11.80
C ALA A 15 -8.60 -30.53 12.86
N THR A 16 -9.21 -31.05 13.91
CA THR A 16 -9.61 -30.27 15.08
C THR A 16 -8.63 -30.48 16.24
N PRO A 17 -8.03 -29.43 16.83
CA PRO A 17 -7.08 -29.61 17.93
C PRO A 17 -7.80 -30.06 19.21
N LEU A 18 -7.35 -31.16 19.79
CA LEU A 18 -7.90 -31.74 21.02
C LEU A 18 -7.05 -31.37 22.23
N ALA A 19 -7.71 -30.92 23.31
CA ALA A 19 -7.05 -30.62 24.58
C ALA A 19 -6.83 -31.88 25.46
N ARG A 20 -7.55 -32.96 25.16
CA ARG A 20 -7.55 -34.21 25.95
C ARG A 20 -6.82 -35.30 25.18
N LEU A 21 -6.03 -36.10 25.88
CA LEU A 21 -5.41 -37.31 25.34
C LEU A 21 -6.42 -38.46 25.40
N GLY A 22 -7.38 -38.46 24.48
CA GLY A 22 -8.37 -39.51 24.28
C GLY A 22 -8.39 -39.98 22.84
N ALA A 23 -9.21 -40.99 22.53
CA ALA A 23 -9.41 -41.41 21.14
C ALA A 23 -10.12 -40.27 20.36
N PRO A 24 -9.52 -39.76 19.27
CA PRO A 24 -10.17 -38.76 18.43
C PRO A 24 -11.36 -39.37 17.69
N MET A 25 -12.40 -38.58 17.45
CA MET A 25 -13.47 -38.98 16.55
C MET A 25 -12.98 -38.94 15.09
N PRO A 26 -13.52 -39.77 14.17
CA PRO A 26 -13.15 -39.71 12.76
C PRO A 26 -13.31 -38.31 12.13
N ASP A 27 -14.32 -37.55 12.57
CA ASP A 27 -14.59 -36.18 12.09
C ASP A 27 -13.57 -35.14 12.59
N GLU A 28 -12.80 -35.47 13.63
CA GLU A 28 -11.77 -34.58 14.21
C GLU A 28 -10.39 -34.82 13.57
N MET A 29 -10.24 -35.91 12.81
CA MET A 29 -9.00 -36.30 12.14
C MET A 29 -8.83 -35.55 10.82
N GLY A 30 -7.62 -35.03 10.60
CA GLY A 30 -7.24 -34.43 9.32
C GLY A 30 -6.52 -35.42 8.40
N ASN A 31 -6.41 -35.07 7.13
CA ASN A 31 -5.66 -35.83 6.12
C ASN A 31 -4.57 -34.93 5.50
N VAL A 32 -3.43 -35.54 5.16
CA VAL A 32 -2.32 -34.92 4.45
C VAL A 32 -1.70 -35.95 3.51
N ASP A 33 -1.42 -35.54 2.29
CA ASP A 33 -0.96 -36.44 1.23
C ASP A 33 0.52 -36.79 1.42
N VAL A 34 1.35 -35.78 1.68
CA VAL A 34 2.80 -35.92 1.80
C VAL A 34 3.28 -35.31 3.11
N VAL A 35 3.98 -36.13 3.90
CA VAL A 35 4.76 -35.69 5.05
C VAL A 35 6.18 -36.17 4.87
N GLU A 36 7.09 -35.26 4.55
CA GLU A 36 8.49 -35.58 4.29
C GLU A 36 9.43 -34.68 5.09
N THR A 37 10.67 -35.13 5.29
CA THR A 37 11.72 -34.32 5.92
C THR A 37 12.76 -33.99 4.88
N MET A 38 12.94 -32.71 4.61
CA MET A 38 13.91 -32.18 3.66
C MET A 38 14.93 -31.30 4.37
N GLU A 39 16.11 -31.14 3.79
CA GLU A 39 17.12 -30.22 4.30
C GLU A 39 17.04 -28.90 3.52
N ILE A 40 16.83 -27.79 4.22
CA ILE A 40 16.79 -26.45 3.63
C ILE A 40 17.77 -25.57 4.41
N GLY A 41 18.82 -25.09 3.73
CA GLY A 41 19.80 -24.21 4.37
C GLY A 41 20.68 -24.88 5.43
N GLY A 42 20.82 -26.21 5.39
CA GLY A 42 21.59 -26.98 6.37
C GLY A 42 20.76 -27.53 7.53
N ASP A 43 19.51 -27.07 7.69
CA ASP A 43 18.59 -27.54 8.73
C ASP A 43 17.56 -28.52 8.17
N ARG A 44 17.24 -29.55 8.96
CA ARG A 44 16.20 -30.52 8.62
C ARG A 44 14.83 -29.96 8.99
N VAL A 45 13.96 -29.81 8.00
CA VAL A 45 12.59 -29.33 8.14
C VAL A 45 11.58 -30.39 7.73
N THR A 46 10.46 -30.48 8.45
CA THR A 46 9.34 -31.36 8.10
C THR A 46 8.30 -30.58 7.32
N ILE A 47 7.97 -31.06 6.12
CA ILE A 47 7.05 -30.42 5.18
C ILE A 47 5.75 -31.22 5.14
N PHE A 48 4.64 -30.50 5.28
CA PHE A 48 3.29 -31.00 5.07
C PHE A 48 2.80 -30.43 3.73
N ARG A 49 2.60 -31.28 2.73
CA ARG A 49 2.15 -30.86 1.39
C ARG A 49 0.87 -31.59 1.02
N GLN A 50 -0.03 -30.84 0.39
CA GLN A 50 -1.24 -31.35 -0.25
C GLN A 50 -1.05 -31.22 -1.76
N GLU A 51 -1.09 -32.35 -2.47
CA GLU A 51 -0.86 -32.42 -3.92
C GLU A 51 -2.16 -32.71 -4.67
N ASP A 52 -3.17 -33.27 -4.01
CA ASP A 52 -4.46 -33.57 -4.62
C ASP A 52 -5.21 -32.29 -4.99
N ALA A 53 -5.48 -32.10 -6.29
CA ALA A 53 -6.20 -30.93 -6.82
C ALA A 53 -7.66 -30.81 -6.31
N GLY A 54 -8.24 -31.89 -5.77
CA GLY A 54 -9.55 -31.88 -5.13
C GLY A 54 -9.52 -31.46 -3.66
N SER A 55 -8.33 -31.31 -3.07
CA SER A 55 -8.16 -30.97 -1.67
C SER A 55 -7.93 -29.45 -1.52
N VAL A 56 -8.75 -28.80 -0.70
CA VAL A 56 -8.69 -27.34 -0.51
C VAL A 56 -7.77 -27.02 0.65
N SER A 57 -6.50 -26.71 0.36
CA SER A 57 -5.61 -26.13 1.37
C SER A 57 -5.97 -24.66 1.60
N ARG A 58 -6.26 -24.31 2.86
CA ARG A 58 -6.62 -22.94 3.27
C ARG A 58 -5.42 -22.12 3.74
N THR A 59 -4.22 -22.69 3.76
CA THR A 59 -3.01 -22.02 4.22
C THR A 59 -1.82 -22.52 3.43
N SER A 60 -1.08 -21.59 2.84
CA SER A 60 0.17 -21.84 2.13
C SER A 60 1.33 -21.20 2.90
N THR A 61 2.52 -21.75 2.71
CA THR A 61 3.77 -21.20 3.26
C THR A 61 4.70 -20.90 2.10
N ILE A 62 5.22 -19.68 2.04
CA ILE A 62 6.26 -19.29 1.07
C ILE A 62 7.61 -19.39 1.79
N ILE A 63 8.56 -20.14 1.22
CA ILE A 63 9.90 -20.27 1.77
C ILE A 63 10.81 -19.24 1.10
N LEU A 64 11.23 -18.23 1.87
CA LEU A 64 12.16 -17.21 1.41
C LEU A 64 13.61 -17.66 1.64
N ARG A 65 14.45 -17.48 0.61
CA ARG A 65 15.89 -17.74 0.70
C ARG A 65 16.64 -16.47 0.31
N GLY A 66 17.59 -16.08 1.14
CA GLY A 66 18.33 -14.83 0.99
C GLY A 66 19.67 -14.91 1.70
N ALA A 67 20.58 -14.02 1.33
CA ALA A 67 21.94 -14.00 1.88
C ALA A 67 22.01 -13.39 3.29
N THR A 68 21.11 -12.44 3.61
CA THR A 68 21.09 -11.73 4.89
C THR A 68 19.68 -11.72 5.48
N GLN A 69 19.62 -11.77 6.81
CA GLN A 69 18.33 -11.76 7.53
C GLN A 69 17.57 -10.44 7.32
N ASN A 70 18.26 -9.31 7.32
CA ASN A 70 17.64 -8.00 7.12
C ASN A 70 16.90 -7.92 5.76
N TYR A 71 17.51 -8.45 4.70
CA TYR A 71 16.86 -8.48 3.38
C TYR A 71 15.63 -9.40 3.38
N LEU A 72 15.71 -10.55 4.06
CA LEU A 72 14.57 -11.47 4.18
C LEU A 72 13.39 -10.83 4.91
N GLU A 73 13.64 -10.06 5.96
CA GLU A 73 12.60 -9.34 6.70
C GLU A 73 11.90 -8.28 5.83
N ASP A 74 12.65 -7.57 4.98
CA ASP A 74 12.05 -6.59 4.06
C ASP A 74 11.24 -7.28 2.96
N VAL A 75 11.70 -8.42 2.44
CA VAL A 75 10.95 -9.23 1.47
C VAL A 75 9.69 -9.84 2.11
N GLU A 76 9.75 -10.30 3.36
CA GLU A 76 8.58 -10.78 4.10
C GLU A 76 7.51 -9.69 4.21
N ARG A 77 7.91 -8.46 4.58
CA ARG A 77 7.00 -7.31 4.63
C ARG A 77 6.38 -7.00 3.26
N ALA A 78 7.18 -7.00 2.19
CA ALA A 78 6.68 -6.75 0.84
C ALA A 78 5.65 -7.81 0.39
N ILE A 79 5.84 -9.07 0.76
CA ILE A 79 4.87 -10.15 0.50
C ILE A 79 3.60 -9.93 1.31
N ASP A 80 3.71 -9.58 2.58
CA ASP A 80 2.56 -9.27 3.43
C ASP A 80 1.76 -8.09 2.86
N ASP A 81 2.43 -7.04 2.34
CA ASP A 81 1.79 -5.91 1.68
C ASP A 81 1.04 -6.36 0.41
N GLY A 82 1.65 -7.21 -0.43
CA GLY A 82 1.00 -7.79 -1.61
C GLY A 82 -0.22 -8.65 -1.26
N VAL A 83 -0.12 -9.50 -0.24
CA VAL A 83 -1.26 -10.32 0.24
C VAL A 83 -2.39 -9.42 0.77
N ASN A 84 -2.05 -8.34 1.48
CA ASN A 84 -3.02 -7.37 1.97
C ASN A 84 -3.67 -6.58 0.84
N ALA A 85 -2.93 -6.26 -0.23
CA ALA A 85 -3.49 -5.64 -1.43
C ALA A 85 -4.52 -6.55 -2.11
N VAL A 86 -4.21 -7.83 -2.30
CA VAL A 86 -5.17 -8.82 -2.83
C VAL A 86 -6.42 -8.93 -1.95
N LYS A 87 -6.24 -8.93 -0.63
CA LYS A 87 -7.35 -8.92 0.33
C LYS A 87 -8.22 -7.66 0.23
N ALA A 88 -7.63 -6.51 -0.09
CA ALA A 88 -8.36 -5.26 -0.29
C ALA A 88 -9.14 -5.28 -1.62
N VAL A 89 -8.50 -5.73 -2.72
CA VAL A 89 -9.14 -5.93 -4.03
C VAL A 89 -10.34 -6.85 -3.92
N ALA A 90 -10.23 -7.94 -3.15
CA ALA A 90 -11.32 -8.88 -2.93
C ALA A 90 -12.56 -8.26 -2.25
N LYS A 91 -12.41 -7.10 -1.61
CA LYS A 91 -13.54 -6.35 -1.00
C LYS A 91 -14.04 -5.23 -1.91
N ASP A 92 -13.13 -4.47 -2.51
CA ASP A 92 -13.43 -3.37 -3.43
C ASP A 92 -12.43 -3.42 -4.60
N PRO A 93 -12.88 -3.77 -5.82
CA PRO A 93 -12.00 -3.98 -6.96
C PRO A 93 -11.67 -2.69 -7.72
N ARG A 94 -12.07 -1.51 -7.22
CA ARG A 94 -11.84 -0.24 -7.94
C ARG A 94 -10.37 0.19 -7.86
N LEU A 95 -9.82 0.52 -9.03
CA LEU A 95 -8.45 0.96 -9.24
C LEU A 95 -8.43 2.40 -9.75
N VAL A 96 -7.33 3.10 -9.50
CA VAL A 96 -7.04 4.45 -10.00
C VAL A 96 -5.61 4.50 -10.56
N PRO A 97 -5.31 5.40 -11.51
CA PRO A 97 -3.97 5.54 -12.06
C PRO A 97 -2.93 5.88 -10.98
N GLY A 98 -1.83 5.13 -10.97
CA GLY A 98 -0.73 5.30 -10.02
C GLY A 98 0.25 6.40 -10.43
N ALA A 99 1.52 6.24 -10.07
CA ALA A 99 2.63 7.13 -10.45
C ALA A 99 2.44 8.64 -10.16
N GLY A 100 1.52 9.00 -9.26
CA GLY A 100 1.19 10.40 -8.94
C GLY A 100 0.13 11.03 -9.86
N ALA A 101 -0.40 10.31 -10.84
CA ALA A 101 -1.43 10.78 -11.76
C ALA A 101 -2.74 11.10 -11.02
N THR A 102 -3.17 10.22 -10.11
CA THR A 102 -4.35 10.46 -9.26
C THR A 102 -4.21 11.75 -8.46
N GLU A 103 -3.05 11.99 -7.86
CA GLU A 103 -2.76 13.19 -7.09
C GLU A 103 -2.78 14.45 -7.95
N MET A 104 -2.19 14.41 -9.15
CA MET A 104 -2.23 15.53 -10.10
C MET A 104 -3.68 15.87 -10.51
N GLN A 105 -4.50 14.86 -10.79
CA GLN A 105 -5.90 15.07 -11.12
C GLN A 105 -6.71 15.65 -9.95
N LEU A 106 -6.36 15.28 -8.71
CA LEU A 106 -6.97 15.87 -7.52
C LEU A 106 -6.61 17.35 -7.35
N ILE A 107 -5.38 17.76 -7.69
CA ILE A 107 -4.96 19.17 -7.63
C ILE A 107 -5.84 20.02 -8.53
N GLU A 108 -6.04 19.61 -9.78
CA GLU A 108 -6.84 20.33 -10.76
C GLU A 108 -8.30 20.45 -10.29
N ARG A 109 -8.94 19.33 -9.93
CA ARG A 109 -10.33 19.31 -9.47
C ARG A 109 -10.54 20.13 -8.19
N LEU A 110 -9.61 20.08 -7.24
CA LEU A 110 -9.70 20.87 -6.00
C LEU A 110 -9.47 22.36 -6.26
N THR A 111 -8.63 22.71 -7.23
CA THR A 111 -8.39 24.10 -7.64
C THR A 111 -9.63 24.69 -8.30
N GLN A 112 -10.27 23.95 -9.22
CA GLN A 112 -11.55 24.35 -9.80
C GLN A 112 -12.65 24.50 -8.73
N PHE A 113 -12.68 23.60 -7.74
CA PHE A 113 -13.59 23.73 -6.60
C PHE A 113 -13.29 24.96 -5.73
N ALA A 114 -12.01 25.32 -5.55
CA ALA A 114 -11.61 26.52 -4.84
C ALA A 114 -12.10 27.79 -5.56
N ASP A 115 -12.00 27.84 -6.89
CA ASP A 115 -12.40 29.00 -7.70
C ASP A 115 -13.93 29.21 -7.70
N ARG A 116 -14.69 28.12 -7.59
CA ARG A 116 -16.15 28.16 -7.44
C ARG A 116 -16.60 28.58 -6.02
N THR A 117 -15.71 28.51 -5.03
CA THR A 117 -16.05 28.74 -3.62
C THR A 117 -15.77 30.20 -3.22
N PRO A 118 -16.80 31.02 -2.92
CA PRO A 118 -16.57 32.40 -2.51
C PRO A 118 -16.06 32.51 -1.06
N GLY A 119 -15.29 33.57 -0.79
CA GLY A 119 -14.86 33.96 0.55
C GLY A 119 -13.48 33.42 0.95
N LEU A 120 -13.16 33.50 2.25
CA LEU A 120 -11.81 33.19 2.75
C LEU A 120 -11.46 31.69 2.67
N ALA A 121 -12.46 30.81 2.64
CA ALA A 121 -12.26 29.37 2.57
C ALA A 121 -11.54 28.92 1.28
N GLN A 122 -11.68 29.68 0.18
CA GLN A 122 -11.03 29.39 -1.11
C GLN A 122 -9.51 29.20 -0.96
N HIS A 123 -8.86 29.99 -0.09
CA HIS A 123 -7.41 29.96 0.08
C HIS A 123 -6.96 28.68 0.79
N ALA A 124 -7.76 28.20 1.75
CA ALA A 124 -7.49 26.94 2.45
C ALA A 124 -7.66 25.74 1.51
N ILE A 125 -8.70 25.75 0.66
CA ILE A 125 -8.93 24.71 -0.34
C ILE A 125 -7.78 24.66 -1.34
N ARG A 126 -7.35 25.82 -1.87
CA ARG A 126 -6.23 25.88 -2.81
C ARG A 126 -4.92 25.38 -2.19
N LYS A 127 -4.66 25.70 -0.92
CA LYS A 127 -3.49 25.18 -0.20
C LYS A 127 -3.58 23.68 0.11
N TYR A 128 -4.79 23.16 0.29
CA TYR A 128 -5.01 21.72 0.43
C TYR A 128 -4.75 20.99 -0.90
N ALA A 129 -5.13 21.58 -2.04
CA ALA A 129 -4.78 21.07 -3.36
C ALA A 129 -3.26 21.02 -3.56
N GLU A 130 -2.56 22.14 -3.33
CA GLU A 130 -1.09 22.24 -3.44
C GLU A 130 -0.34 21.20 -2.60
N ALA A 131 -0.91 20.76 -1.47
CA ALA A 131 -0.30 19.74 -0.63
C ALA A 131 -0.17 18.37 -1.32
N PHE A 132 -1.01 18.05 -2.31
CA PHE A 132 -0.92 16.78 -3.06
C PHE A 132 0.29 16.74 -4.00
N GLU A 133 0.84 17.90 -4.39
CA GLU A 133 2.01 18.00 -5.27
C GLU A 133 3.26 17.34 -4.68
N VAL A 134 3.30 17.17 -3.35
CA VAL A 134 4.42 16.50 -2.66
C VAL A 134 4.66 15.08 -3.17
N ILE A 135 3.61 14.36 -3.59
CA ILE A 135 3.70 12.97 -4.02
C ILE A 135 4.44 12.85 -5.36
N PRO A 136 3.97 13.45 -6.47
CA PRO A 136 4.70 13.41 -7.75
C PRO A 136 6.07 14.11 -7.65
N ARG A 137 6.20 15.17 -6.85
CA ARG A 137 7.50 15.81 -6.59
C ARG A 137 8.50 14.84 -5.97
N THR A 138 8.09 14.12 -4.93
CA THR A 138 8.97 13.17 -4.23
C THR A 138 9.37 12.02 -5.15
N LEU A 139 8.45 11.52 -5.98
CA LEU A 139 8.75 10.51 -7.00
C LEU A 139 9.85 11.00 -7.94
N ALA A 140 9.69 12.19 -8.52
CA ALA A 140 10.68 12.78 -9.42
C ALA A 140 12.04 13.02 -8.75
N GLU A 141 12.06 13.55 -7.52
CA GLU A 141 13.30 13.78 -6.77
C GLU A 141 14.01 12.46 -6.43
N SER A 142 13.26 11.43 -6.03
CA SER A 142 13.81 10.11 -5.71
C SER A 142 14.36 9.38 -6.94
N ALA A 143 13.81 9.66 -8.12
CA ALA A 143 14.29 9.17 -9.40
C ALA A 143 15.54 9.92 -9.92
N GLY A 144 15.92 11.03 -9.28
CA GLY A 144 16.99 11.91 -9.74
C GLY A 144 16.61 12.79 -10.94
N LEU A 145 15.32 12.97 -11.21
CA LEU A 145 14.80 13.86 -12.25
C LEU A 145 14.71 15.32 -11.78
N ASN A 146 14.63 16.24 -12.73
CA ASN A 146 14.33 17.64 -12.42
C ASN A 146 12.83 17.79 -12.10
N ALA A 147 12.49 17.77 -10.82
CA ALA A 147 11.10 17.84 -10.35
C ALA A 147 10.34 19.05 -10.89
N THR A 148 10.99 20.20 -11.11
CA THR A 148 10.33 21.40 -11.66
C THR A 148 9.85 21.18 -13.09
N GLU A 149 10.67 20.52 -13.90
CA GLU A 149 10.39 20.24 -15.31
C GLU A 149 9.31 19.17 -15.45
N VAL A 150 9.42 18.08 -14.69
CA VAL A 150 8.44 16.99 -14.66
C VAL A 150 7.08 17.52 -14.19
N LEU A 151 7.02 18.27 -13.08
CA LEU A 151 5.75 18.83 -12.61
C LEU A 151 5.14 19.80 -13.63
N SER A 152 5.95 20.64 -14.29
CA SER A 152 5.44 21.53 -15.33
C SER A 152 4.78 20.75 -16.46
N ARG A 153 5.35 19.62 -16.89
CA ARG A 153 4.77 18.74 -17.91
C ARG A 153 3.49 18.07 -17.43
N LEU A 154 3.48 17.56 -16.21
CA LEU A 154 2.29 16.96 -15.60
C LEU A 154 1.15 17.95 -15.49
N TYR A 155 1.41 19.21 -15.09
CA TYR A 155 0.37 20.24 -15.06
C TYR A 155 -0.23 20.49 -16.44
N THR A 156 0.57 20.51 -17.51
CA THR A 156 0.06 20.64 -18.88
C THR A 156 -0.81 19.45 -19.26
N ALA A 157 -0.32 18.22 -19.07
CA ALA A 157 -1.05 17.00 -19.44
C ALA A 157 -2.42 16.90 -18.74
N HIS A 158 -2.49 17.24 -17.45
CA HIS A 158 -3.74 17.18 -16.69
C HIS A 158 -4.70 18.37 -16.92
N GLN A 159 -4.24 19.46 -17.54
CA GLN A 159 -5.11 20.59 -17.91
C GLN A 159 -5.81 20.37 -19.26
N GLU A 160 -5.18 19.62 -20.17
CA GLU A 160 -5.71 19.40 -21.52
C GLU A 160 -6.87 18.41 -21.52
N THR A 161 -6.84 17.36 -20.68
CA THR A 161 -7.95 16.42 -20.50
C THR A 161 -9.25 17.09 -20.01
N ALA A 162 -9.16 18.24 -19.34
CA ALA A 162 -10.34 18.99 -18.89
C ALA A 162 -11.07 19.71 -20.05
N LYS A 163 -10.42 19.92 -21.20
CA LYS A 163 -11.03 20.57 -22.38
C LYS A 163 -11.70 19.56 -23.30
N GLU A 164 -11.08 18.41 -23.54
CA GLU A 164 -11.66 17.34 -24.37
C GLU A 164 -12.96 16.78 -23.77
N SER A 165 -13.02 16.64 -22.45
CA SER A 165 -14.25 16.20 -21.76
C SER A 165 -15.39 17.23 -21.76
N GLU A 166 -15.15 18.49 -22.16
CA GLU A 166 -16.19 19.50 -22.41
C GLU A 166 -16.60 19.55 -23.90
N GLU A 167 -15.72 19.16 -24.83
CA GLU A 167 -15.97 19.15 -26.28
C GLU A 167 -16.68 17.86 -26.76
N GLU A 168 -16.48 16.72 -26.09
CA GLU A 168 -17.20 15.46 -26.38
C GLU A 168 -18.71 15.50 -26.07
N GLU A 169 -19.22 16.51 -25.35
CA GLU A 169 -20.67 16.72 -25.16
C GLU A 169 -21.33 17.49 -26.32
N GLU A 170 -20.58 18.12 -27.24
CA GLU A 170 -21.14 18.95 -28.33
C GLU A 170 -20.81 18.52 -29.77
N GLU A 171 -19.79 17.71 -30.05
CA GLU A 171 -19.50 17.27 -31.42
C GLU A 171 -19.38 15.75 -31.54
N ASN A 172 -20.43 15.15 -32.10
CA ASN A 172 -20.45 13.78 -32.59
C ASN A 172 -20.68 13.87 -34.10
N ASP A 173 -19.63 14.22 -34.87
CA ASP A 173 -19.54 13.99 -36.32
C ASP A 173 -18.15 14.43 -36.85
N GLU A 174 -17.37 13.44 -37.32
CA GLU A 174 -16.29 13.50 -38.35
C GLU A 174 -15.01 14.34 -37.99
N GLU A 175 -13.74 13.96 -38.23
CA GLU A 175 -13.03 13.09 -39.19
C GLU A 175 -11.72 12.54 -38.58
N GLU A 176 -11.20 11.45 -39.15
CA GLU A 176 -9.85 10.90 -38.90
C GLU A 176 -8.77 11.81 -39.51
N ASP A 177 -7.72 12.15 -38.75
CA ASP A 177 -6.45 12.67 -39.31
C ASP A 177 -5.24 11.99 -38.64
N GLU A 178 -4.49 11.23 -39.45
CA GLU A 178 -3.18 10.64 -39.13
C GLU A 178 -2.07 11.67 -39.34
N SER A 179 -1.40 12.18 -38.29
CA SER A 179 0.07 12.45 -38.29
C SER A 179 0.62 13.09 -37.00
N SER A 180 0.95 12.29 -35.99
CA SER A 180 2.13 12.42 -35.10
C SER A 180 1.98 11.40 -33.96
N GLU A 181 3.02 10.65 -33.62
CA GLU A 181 3.07 9.86 -32.37
C GLU A 181 3.18 10.81 -31.15
N GLU A 182 2.23 11.74 -31.00
CA GLU A 182 2.04 12.53 -29.79
C GLU A 182 1.01 11.76 -28.96
N GLU A 183 1.48 11.04 -27.94
CA GLU A 183 0.63 10.35 -26.96
C GLU A 183 -0.37 11.35 -26.37
N ASP A 184 -1.67 11.09 -26.56
CA ASP A 184 -2.74 11.99 -26.11
C ASP A 184 -2.62 12.27 -24.59
N PRO A 185 -2.56 13.53 -24.15
CA PRO A 185 -2.41 13.90 -22.75
C PRO A 185 -3.65 13.50 -21.94
N SER A 186 -3.56 12.38 -21.25
CA SER A 186 -4.63 11.84 -20.42
C SER A 186 -4.41 12.13 -18.92
N TRP A 187 -5.50 12.19 -18.16
CA TRP A 187 -5.49 12.27 -16.69
C TRP A 187 -4.79 11.08 -16.00
N THR A 188 -4.34 10.09 -16.78
CA THR A 188 -3.58 8.90 -16.41
C THR A 188 -2.07 9.13 -16.44
N THR A 189 -1.59 10.26 -16.97
CA THR A 189 -0.15 10.57 -17.02
C THR A 189 0.44 10.76 -15.62
N GLY A 190 1.54 10.05 -15.33
CA GLY A 190 2.26 10.10 -14.06
C GLY A 190 3.76 10.32 -14.23
N VAL A 191 4.50 10.22 -13.13
CA VAL A 191 5.96 10.36 -13.10
C VAL A 191 6.63 9.07 -13.55
N ASP A 192 7.53 9.16 -14.54
CA ASP A 192 8.37 8.05 -14.95
C ASP A 192 9.63 7.96 -14.08
N VAL A 193 9.69 6.97 -13.19
CA VAL A 193 10.84 6.76 -12.29
C VAL A 193 12.01 6.07 -13.01
N LEU A 194 11.76 5.37 -14.13
CA LEU A 194 12.77 4.62 -14.87
C LEU A 194 13.42 5.46 -15.97
N ALA A 195 12.89 6.66 -16.23
CA ALA A 195 13.34 7.55 -17.31
C ALA A 195 13.37 6.82 -18.67
N SER A 196 12.38 5.97 -18.90
CA SER A 196 12.12 5.30 -20.17
C SER A 196 11.76 6.30 -21.27
N SER A 197 11.06 7.38 -20.90
CA SER A 197 10.77 8.50 -21.79
C SER A 197 11.69 9.70 -21.50
N PRO A 198 12.06 10.50 -22.52
CA PRO A 198 12.82 11.73 -22.34
C PRO A 198 12.01 12.83 -21.63
N SER A 199 10.68 12.72 -21.57
CA SER A 199 9.82 13.69 -20.89
C SER A 199 9.78 13.48 -19.37
N GLY A 200 10.20 12.31 -18.87
CA GLY A 200 10.11 11.97 -17.44
C GLY A 200 8.67 11.77 -16.96
N THR A 201 7.73 11.61 -17.90
CA THR A 201 6.33 11.28 -17.68
C THR A 201 5.96 10.00 -18.43
N ILE A 202 4.93 9.31 -17.97
CA ILE A 202 4.47 8.03 -18.54
C ILE A 202 2.96 7.88 -18.34
N ASP A 203 2.27 7.14 -19.20
CA ASP A 203 0.88 6.76 -18.94
C ASP A 203 0.82 5.60 -17.92
N ALA A 204 0.24 5.87 -16.75
CA ALA A 204 0.19 4.88 -15.67
C ALA A 204 -0.77 3.71 -15.96
N VAL A 205 -1.78 3.89 -16.81
CA VAL A 205 -2.73 2.83 -17.17
C VAL A 205 -2.13 1.90 -18.22
N GLU A 206 -1.45 2.46 -19.23
CA GLU A 206 -0.78 1.66 -20.26
C GLU A 206 0.32 0.78 -19.69
N GLU A 207 1.05 1.27 -18.69
CA GLU A 207 2.08 0.51 -17.96
C GLU A 207 1.52 -0.37 -16.83
N GLU A 208 0.20 -0.47 -16.68
CA GLU A 208 -0.48 -1.23 -15.63
C GLU A 208 -0.08 -0.82 -14.19
N ILE A 209 0.37 0.42 -14.00
CA ILE A 209 0.74 0.99 -12.71
C ILE A 209 -0.51 1.58 -12.06
N LEU A 210 -1.25 0.73 -11.38
CA LEU A 210 -2.54 1.08 -10.76
C LEU A 210 -2.49 1.01 -9.23
N ASP A 211 -3.15 1.99 -8.60
CA ASP A 211 -3.34 2.06 -7.17
C ASP A 211 -4.77 1.65 -6.77
N LEU A 212 -4.92 1.12 -5.56
CA LEU A 212 -6.23 0.78 -5.00
C LEU A 212 -6.97 2.04 -4.54
N LEU A 213 -8.18 2.27 -5.06
CA LEU A 213 -9.03 3.39 -4.65
C LEU A 213 -9.28 3.38 -3.14
N VAL A 214 -9.55 2.20 -2.57
CA VAL A 214 -9.80 2.05 -1.13
C VAL A 214 -8.59 2.49 -0.31
N SER A 215 -7.37 2.14 -0.72
CA SER A 215 -6.14 2.52 -0.03
C SER A 215 -5.92 4.03 -0.10
N LYS A 216 -6.04 4.64 -1.30
CA LYS A 216 -5.91 6.09 -1.49
C LYS A 216 -6.94 6.87 -0.68
N SER A 217 -8.21 6.47 -0.74
CA SER A 217 -9.29 7.17 -0.02
C SER A 217 -9.08 7.17 1.50
N TRP A 218 -8.66 6.05 2.09
CA TRP A 218 -8.34 5.96 3.51
C TRP A 218 -7.08 6.75 3.86
N ALA A 219 -6.04 6.71 3.02
CA ALA A 219 -4.82 7.47 3.23
C ALA A 219 -5.10 8.98 3.29
N ILE A 220 -5.86 9.51 2.34
CA ILE A 220 -6.24 10.93 2.28
C ILE A 220 -7.09 11.31 3.50
N ARG A 221 -8.07 10.48 3.84
CA ARG A 221 -8.96 10.72 4.98
C ARG A 221 -8.18 10.76 6.30
N LEU A 222 -7.37 9.75 6.57
CA LEU A 222 -6.59 9.66 7.81
C LEU A 222 -5.52 10.75 7.89
N GLY A 223 -4.86 11.06 6.77
CA GLY A 223 -3.91 12.17 6.69
C GLY A 223 -4.57 13.51 7.02
N SER A 224 -5.75 13.76 6.45
CA SER A 224 -6.52 14.98 6.69
C SER A 224 -7.06 15.07 8.12
N GLU A 225 -7.58 13.96 8.67
CA GLU A 225 -8.06 13.88 10.06
C GLU A 225 -6.90 14.12 11.05
N SER A 226 -5.72 13.59 10.76
CA SER A 226 -4.51 13.78 11.58
C SER A 226 -4.06 15.24 11.56
N ALA A 227 -3.96 15.85 10.37
CA ALA A 227 -3.61 17.26 10.22
C ALA A 227 -4.61 18.16 10.96
N ARG A 228 -5.91 17.90 10.81
CA ARG A 228 -6.97 18.65 11.50
C ARG A 228 -6.85 18.52 13.02
N THR A 229 -6.56 17.32 13.52
CA THR A 229 -6.39 17.07 14.96
C THR A 229 -5.23 17.89 15.50
N ILE A 230 -4.10 17.91 14.82
CA ILE A 230 -2.92 18.71 15.22
C ILE A 230 -3.24 20.21 15.18
N LEU A 231 -3.85 20.69 14.10
CA LEU A 231 -4.19 22.12 13.93
C LEU A 231 -5.26 22.62 14.92
N SER A 232 -6.07 21.72 15.48
CA SER A 232 -7.09 22.07 16.49
C SER A 232 -6.53 22.28 17.90
N VAL A 233 -5.24 21.98 18.12
CA VAL A 233 -4.60 22.14 19.43
C VAL A 233 -4.00 23.54 19.54
N ASP A 234 -4.64 24.41 20.33
CA ASP A 234 -4.13 25.76 20.56
C ASP A 234 -2.93 25.80 21.53
N GLN A 235 -2.87 24.87 22.49
CA GLN A 235 -1.82 24.83 23.50
C GLN A 235 -1.46 23.40 23.88
N ILE A 236 -0.15 23.12 23.90
CA ILE A 236 0.41 21.85 24.38
C ILE A 236 0.96 22.06 25.79
N ILE A 237 0.45 21.30 26.75
CA ILE A 237 0.95 21.26 28.13
C ILE A 237 1.59 19.90 28.36
N VAL A 238 2.90 19.90 28.60
CA VAL A 238 3.67 18.67 28.85
C VAL A 238 4.03 18.58 30.33
N ALA A 239 3.62 17.50 30.99
CA ALA A 239 4.07 17.20 32.34
C ALA A 239 5.51 16.65 32.29
N ARG A 240 6.35 17.00 33.28
CA ARG A 240 7.64 16.33 33.45
C ARG A 240 7.37 14.83 33.64
N GLN A 241 8.14 14.00 32.95
CA GLN A 241 8.13 12.56 33.15
C GLN A 241 8.32 12.32 34.65
N ALA A 242 7.32 11.73 35.30
CA ALA A 242 7.37 11.52 36.74
C ALA A 242 8.64 10.72 37.05
N GLY A 243 9.57 11.32 37.79
CA GLY A 243 10.72 10.60 38.31
C GLY A 243 10.17 9.50 39.21
N GLY A 244 10.09 8.28 38.68
CA GLY A 244 9.68 7.12 39.45
C GLY A 244 10.56 6.99 40.70
N PRO A 245 10.05 6.39 41.78
CA PRO A 245 10.85 6.17 42.98
C PRO A 245 12.17 5.50 42.61
N LYS A 246 13.28 6.02 43.12
CA LYS A 246 14.63 5.47 42.91
C LYS A 246 14.55 3.95 43.20
N PRO A 247 14.97 3.08 42.27
CA PRO A 247 14.96 1.64 42.52
C PRO A 247 15.67 1.38 43.85
N PRO A 248 15.10 0.55 44.74
CA PRO A 248 15.69 0.30 46.04
C PRO A 248 17.13 -0.15 45.83
N GLY A 249 18.07 0.54 46.50
CA GLY A 249 19.47 0.18 46.46
C GLY A 249 19.66 -1.26 46.94
N GLN A 250 20.65 -1.95 46.38
CA GLN A 250 20.96 -3.33 46.74
C GLN A 250 21.22 -3.40 48.25
N ASN A 251 20.33 -4.09 48.98
CA ASN A 251 20.42 -4.21 50.42
C ASN A 251 21.57 -5.18 50.75
N PRO A 252 22.62 -4.78 51.50
CA PRO A 252 23.80 -5.62 51.74
C PRO A 252 23.55 -6.88 52.59
N ASN A 253 22.37 -7.01 53.19
CA ASN A 253 22.07 -8.01 54.23
C ASN A 253 21.22 -9.20 53.73
N TRP A 254 21.24 -9.51 52.44
CA TRP A 254 20.48 -10.66 51.89
C TRP A 254 21.17 -12.02 52.07
N ASP A 255 22.40 -12.05 52.56
CA ASP A 255 23.19 -13.29 52.77
C ASP A 255 23.25 -13.75 54.24
N GLU A 256 22.47 -13.15 55.14
CA GLU A 256 22.35 -13.59 56.54
C GLU A 256 20.91 -14.00 56.84
N ASP A 257 20.52 -15.19 56.37
CA ASP A 257 19.63 -16.16 57.05
C ASP A 257 19.50 -17.47 56.25
#